data_AF-A0A8H4V3R7-F1
#
_entry.id   AF-A0A8H4V3R7-F1
#
_cell.length_a   1.000
_cell.length_b   1.000
_cell.length_c   1.000
_cell.angle_alpha   90.00
_cell.angle_beta   90.00
_cell.angle_gamma   90.00
#
_symmetry.space_group_name_H-M   'P 1'
#
loop_
_entity.id
_entity.type
_entity.pdbx_description
1 polymer ?
#
loop_
_entity_poly.entity_id
_entity_poly.type
_entity_poly.pdbx_seq_one_letter_code
_entity_poly.pdbx_strand_id
1 'polypeptide(L)'
;MSDVEDNQPEVADVVEVSGEAPKGQMSILDALKGVLKLALMHDGLARGLREASKALDRRQAHMCVLNENCEEEAYKKLVVA
;
A
#
# COMPACT_ATOMS: atom_id res chain seq x y z
N MET A 1 -27.26 14.25 -38.45
CA MET A 1 -25.91 14.51 -38.98
C MET A 1 -24.99 14.59 -37.79
N SER A 2 -23.92 13.79 -37.83
CA SER A 2 -22.63 13.90 -37.13
C SER A 2 -22.62 14.07 -35.61
N ASP A 3 -22.21 13.07 -34.83
CA ASP A 3 -20.81 12.66 -34.53
C ASP A 3 -20.32 13.35 -33.23
N VAL A 4 -19.32 12.75 -32.56
CA VAL A 4 -18.69 13.11 -31.26
C VAL A 4 -19.31 12.41 -30.04
N GLU A 5 -18.61 11.62 -29.24
CA GLU A 5 -17.32 10.91 -29.33
C GLU A 5 -17.29 10.01 -28.08
N ASP A 6 -16.67 8.85 -28.23
CA ASP A 6 -16.21 7.98 -27.14
C ASP A 6 -15.11 8.72 -26.32
N ASN A 7 -14.64 8.08 -25.25
CA ASN A 7 -13.31 8.25 -24.65
C ASN A 7 -13.22 8.96 -23.28
N GLN A 8 -13.36 8.12 -22.23
CA GLN A 8 -12.37 7.87 -21.17
C GLN A 8 -11.94 9.00 -20.22
N PRO A 9 -12.10 8.83 -18.88
CA PRO A 9 -11.45 9.70 -17.92
C PRO A 9 -9.94 9.40 -17.82
N GLU A 10 -9.18 10.48 -17.93
CA GLU A 10 -7.73 10.59 -17.89
C GLU A 10 -7.11 10.03 -16.59
N VAL A 11 -6.20 9.07 -16.71
CA VAL A 11 -5.28 8.69 -15.64
C VAL A 11 -4.05 9.57 -15.74
N ALA A 12 -3.98 10.54 -14.82
CA ALA A 12 -2.87 11.45 -14.66
C ALA A 12 -1.58 10.71 -14.25
N ASP A 13 -0.49 11.09 -14.93
CA ASP A 13 0.93 10.90 -14.59
C ASP A 13 1.22 10.78 -13.10
N VAL A 14 2.08 9.83 -12.67
CA VAL A 14 3.20 10.14 -11.76
C VAL A 14 4.38 9.16 -11.95
N VAL A 15 5.33 9.58 -12.80
CA VAL A 15 6.78 9.75 -12.53
C VAL A 15 7.64 8.53 -12.14
N GLU A 16 8.43 8.07 -13.12
CA GLU A 16 9.75 7.45 -12.90
C GLU A 16 10.75 8.49 -12.37
N VAL A 17 11.46 8.22 -11.26
CA VAL A 17 12.75 8.87 -10.97
C VAL A 17 13.72 7.85 -10.40
N SER A 18 14.67 7.44 -11.25
CA SER A 18 16.02 7.08 -10.80
C SER A 18 16.75 8.36 -10.39
N GLY A 19 17.15 8.45 -9.14
CA GLY A 19 17.92 9.57 -8.60
C GLY A 19 18.39 9.26 -7.18
N GLU A 20 19.69 9.07 -7.02
CA GLU A 20 20.36 8.84 -5.74
C GLU A 20 20.19 10.10 -4.86
N ALA A 21 19.35 10.00 -3.82
CA ALA A 21 18.96 11.12 -2.97
C ALA A 21 19.95 11.34 -1.80
N PRO A 22 20.16 12.60 -1.36
CA PRO A 22 21.08 12.94 -0.27
C PRO A 22 20.64 12.32 1.06
N LYS A 23 21.60 12.03 1.95
CA LYS A 23 21.45 11.39 3.28
C LYS A 23 20.54 12.11 4.32
N GLY A 24 19.56 12.90 3.88
CA GLY A 24 18.58 13.60 4.71
C GLY A 24 17.15 13.58 4.19
N GLN A 25 16.89 13.01 3.00
CA GLN A 25 15.53 12.82 2.50
C GLN A 25 15.16 11.34 2.69
N MET A 26 14.39 11.03 3.74
CA MET A 26 13.86 9.67 3.89
C MET A 26 12.87 9.41 2.76
N SER A 27 13.20 8.43 1.91
CA SER A 27 12.24 7.91 0.94
C SER A 27 11.03 7.33 1.69
N ILE A 28 9.84 7.39 1.09
CA ILE A 28 8.61 6.88 1.70
C ILE A 28 8.77 5.41 2.10
N LEU A 29 9.42 4.61 1.25
CA LEU A 29 9.67 3.19 1.50
C LEU A 29 10.63 2.97 2.66
N ASP A 30 11.64 3.81 2.85
CA ASP A 30 12.57 3.68 3.97
C ASP A 30 11.94 4.14 5.29
N ALA A 31 11.07 5.16 5.25
CA ALA A 31 10.25 5.53 6.39
C ALA A 31 9.31 4.39 6.81
N LEU A 32 8.63 3.73 5.86
CA LEU A 32 7.78 2.57 6.13
C LEU A 32 8.57 1.42 6.78
N LYS A 33 9.77 1.09 6.26
CA LYS A 33 10.64 0.09 6.89
C LYS A 33 10.99 0.47 8.33
N GLY A 34 11.26 1.74 8.62
CA GLY A 34 11.53 2.23 9.96
C GLY A 34 10.35 2.05 10.91
N VAL A 35 9.15 2.46 10.48
CA VAL A 35 7.92 2.33 11.27
C VAL A 35 7.57 0.86 11.54
N LEU A 36 7.72 -0.03 10.55
CA LEU A 36 7.47 -1.47 10.74
C LEU A 36 8.45 -2.09 11.75
N LYS A 37 9.73 -1.67 11.75
CA LYS A 37 10.70 -2.11 12.77
C LYS A 37 10.34 -1.63 14.17
N LEU A 38 9.88 -0.38 14.31
CA LEU A 38 9.40 0.16 15.58
C LEU A 38 8.16 -0.60 16.07
N ALA A 39 7.19 -0.85 15.18
CA ALA A 39 5.99 -1.61 15.50
C ALA A 39 6.29 -3.04 15.98
N LEU A 40 7.31 -3.69 15.38
CA LEU A 40 7.80 -5.00 15.82
C LEU A 40 8.39 -4.96 17.23
N MET A 41 9.11 -3.91 17.61
CA MET A 41 9.68 -3.78 18.97
C MET A 41 8.62 -3.60 20.06
N HIS A 42 7.43 -3.13 19.69
CA HIS A 42 6.30 -2.92 20.61
C HIS A 42 5.21 -3.99 20.48
N ASP A 43 5.48 -5.10 19.79
CA ASP A 43 4.51 -6.19 19.53
C ASP A 43 3.19 -5.70 18.89
N GLY A 44 3.24 -4.59 18.16
CA GLY A 44 2.08 -3.91 17.55
C GLY A 44 1.81 -4.32 16.10
N LEU A 45 2.55 -5.29 15.56
CA LEU A 45 2.46 -5.70 14.17
C LEU A 45 1.89 -7.12 14.04
N ALA A 46 0.69 -7.21 13.45
CA ALA A 46 0.10 -8.49 13.05
C ALA A 46 0.78 -9.00 11.78
N ARG A 47 1.22 -10.28 11.77
CA ARG A 47 1.95 -10.86 10.64
C ARG A 47 1.19 -12.04 10.03
N GLY A 48 1.01 -11.97 8.72
CA GLY A 48 0.25 -12.95 7.97
C GLY A 48 -1.25 -12.67 7.93
N LEU A 49 -1.92 -13.32 6.98
CA LEU A 49 -3.30 -13.01 6.61
C LEU A 49 -4.32 -13.27 7.72
N ARG A 50 -4.16 -14.34 8.49
CA ARG A 50 -5.10 -14.69 9.57
C ARG A 50 -5.09 -13.66 10.70
N GLU A 51 -3.91 -13.17 11.06
CA GLU A 51 -3.79 -12.17 12.12
C GLU A 51 -4.24 -10.80 11.61
N ALA A 52 -3.87 -10.47 10.38
CA ALA A 52 -4.28 -9.23 9.72
C ALA A 52 -5.81 -9.14 9.60
N SER A 53 -6.49 -10.19 9.12
CA SER A 53 -7.95 -10.20 9.01
C SER A 53 -8.61 -10.06 10.38
N LYS A 54 -8.10 -10.74 11.41
CA LYS A 54 -8.61 -10.63 12.78
C LYS A 54 -8.43 -9.22 13.36
N ALA A 55 -7.32 -8.55 13.06
CA ALA A 55 -7.06 -7.18 13.49
C ALA A 55 -7.96 -6.16 12.76
N LEU A 56 -8.23 -6.40 11.48
CA LEU A 56 -9.19 -5.63 10.67
C LEU A 56 -10.62 -5.80 11.20
N ASP A 57 -11.07 -7.03 11.44
CA ASP A 57 -12.41 -7.33 11.98
C ASP A 57 -12.65 -6.66 13.33
N ARG A 58 -11.61 -6.61 14.17
CA ARG A 58 -11.65 -5.96 15.48
C ARG A 58 -11.48 -4.44 15.42
N ARG A 59 -11.28 -3.85 14.23
CA ARG A 59 -10.98 -2.42 14.01
C ARG A 59 -9.78 -1.92 14.83
N GLN A 60 -8.81 -2.80 15.06
CA GLN A 60 -7.57 -2.50 15.78
C GLN A 60 -6.45 -2.09 14.82
N ALA A 61 -6.55 -2.46 13.54
CA ALA A 61 -5.56 -2.11 12.54
C ALA A 61 -5.66 -0.63 12.14
N HIS A 62 -4.54 0.09 12.24
CA HIS A 62 -4.43 1.48 11.78
C HIS A 62 -3.93 1.58 10.33
N MET A 63 -3.09 0.63 9.90
CA MET A 63 -2.48 0.58 8.58
C MET A 63 -2.26 -0.87 8.16
N CYS A 64 -2.48 -1.18 6.89
CA CYS A 64 -2.21 -2.49 6.29
C CYS A 64 -1.28 -2.35 5.10
N VAL A 65 -0.40 -3.34 4.91
CA VAL A 65 0.55 -3.38 3.79
C VAL A 65 0.40 -4.74 3.12
N LEU A 66 0.14 -4.73 1.81
CA LEU A 66 0.09 -5.92 0.96
C LEU A 66 1.14 -5.78 -0.13
N ASN A 67 1.77 -6.89 -0.51
CA ASN A 67 2.66 -6.89 -1.67
C ASN A 67 1.83 -6.92 -2.96
N GLU A 68 2.21 -6.10 -3.94
CA GLU A 68 1.59 -6.06 -5.26
C GLU A 68 1.64 -7.43 -5.97
N ASN A 69 2.70 -8.21 -5.71
CA ASN A 69 2.92 -9.55 -6.26
C ASN A 69 2.02 -10.64 -5.65
N CYS A 70 1.07 -10.33 -4.77
CA CYS A 70 0.09 -11.33 -4.31
C CYS A 70 -0.83 -11.76 -5.46
N GLU A 71 -0.88 -13.06 -5.76
CA GLU A 71 -1.67 -13.60 -6.89
C GLU A 71 -3.15 -13.82 -6.54
N GLU A 72 -3.46 -14.08 -5.27
CA GLU A 72 -4.83 -14.35 -4.83
C GLU A 72 -5.69 -13.07 -4.77
N GLU A 73 -6.68 -12.97 -5.66
CA GLU A 73 -7.60 -11.83 -5.73
C GLU A 73 -8.39 -11.60 -4.44
N ALA A 74 -8.70 -12.68 -3.70
CA ALA A 74 -9.42 -12.58 -2.43
C ALA A 74 -8.65 -11.69 -1.43
N TYR A 75 -7.31 -11.78 -1.39
CA TYR A 75 -6.51 -10.96 -0.49
C TYR A 75 -6.42 -9.51 -0.92
N LYS A 76 -6.37 -9.25 -2.23
CA LYS A 76 -6.46 -7.88 -2.76
C LYS A 76 -7.79 -7.23 -2.38
N LYS A 77 -8.90 -7.93 -2.57
CA LYS A 77 -10.25 -7.45 -2.23
C LYS A 77 -10.40 -7.20 -0.72
N LEU A 78 -9.80 -8.03 0.13
CA LEU A 78 -9.88 -7.86 1.59
C LEU A 78 -9.12 -6.62 2.10
N VAL A 79 -8.02 -6.23 1.45
CA VAL A 79 -7.13 -5.15 1.94
C VAL A 79 -7.44 -3.80 1.29
N VAL A 80 -7.93 -3.78 0.05
CA VAL A 80 -8.19 -2.56 -0.76
C VAL A 80 -9.66 -2.09 -0.66
N ALA A 81 -10.48 -2.76 0.17
CA ALA A 81 -11.91 -2.49 0.30
C ALA A 81 -12.26 -1.02 0.61
#